data_AF-A0A8F5GUP7-F1
#
_entry.id   AF-A0A8F5GUP7-F1
#
_cell.length_a   1.000
_cell.length_b   1.000
_cell.length_c   1.000
_cell.angle_alpha   90.00
_cell.angle_beta   90.00
_cell.angle_gamma   90.00
#
_symmetry.space_group_name_H-M   'P 1'
#
loop_
_entity.id
_entity.type
_entity.pdbx_description
1 polymer ?
#
loop_
_entity_poly.entity_id
_entity_poly.type
_entity_poly.pdbx_seq_one_letter_code
_entity_poly.pdbx_strand_id
1 'polypeptide(L)'
;MKKSNEWLWLGTKIINAHKTNGFESAIIFGKQGTGKTTYALKVAKEVYQRLGHEPDKAWELALDSLFFELKDALRIMKIFRQNDRTIPIIIFDDAGIWLQKYLWYKEEMIKFYRIYNIIRNIVSGVIFTTPSPNDIAFYVREKGWKLIMITRNGRQPDGTPKAVAKIAVNKITIIKGKITNKMKWRTVDDYTVKLPDWVYKEYVERRKVYEEKLLEELDEVLDSDNKTENPSNPSLLTKIDDVTR
;
A
#
# COMPACT_ATOMS: atom_id res chain seq x y z
N MET A 1 25.45 21.93 -9.79
CA MET A 1 24.34 21.50 -10.65
C MET A 1 23.12 21.19 -9.79
N LYS A 2 22.08 22.02 -9.84
CA LYS A 2 20.78 21.73 -9.22
C LYS A 2 20.19 20.50 -9.92
N LYS A 3 20.05 19.36 -9.24
CA LYS A 3 19.14 18.31 -9.71
C LYS A 3 17.75 18.93 -9.72
N SER A 4 17.11 19.02 -10.88
CA SER A 4 15.69 19.30 -10.94
C SER A 4 14.98 18.28 -10.04
N ASN A 5 14.04 18.74 -9.22
CA ASN A 5 13.07 17.88 -8.55
C ASN A 5 12.27 17.17 -9.64
N GLU A 6 12.78 16.04 -10.12
CA GLU A 6 12.03 15.20 -11.02
C GLU A 6 10.98 14.49 -10.19
N TRP A 7 9.73 14.77 -10.54
CA TRP A 7 8.55 14.14 -9.98
C TRP A 7 8.62 12.63 -10.19
N LEU A 8 8.18 11.86 -9.20
CA LEU A 8 8.07 10.41 -9.28
C LEU A 8 7.16 10.04 -10.45
N TRP A 9 7.59 9.09 -11.25
CA TRP A 9 6.85 8.65 -12.42
C TRP A 9 5.45 8.18 -12.05
N LEU A 10 5.29 7.44 -10.94
CA LEU A 10 3.97 6.98 -10.50
C LEU A 10 3.06 8.17 -10.14
N GLY A 11 3.58 9.17 -9.43
CA GLY A 11 2.83 10.38 -9.09
C GLY A 11 2.34 11.10 -10.34
N THR A 12 3.19 11.20 -11.35
CA THR A 12 2.85 11.73 -12.68
C THR A 12 1.76 10.95 -13.40
N LYS A 13 1.71 9.62 -13.26
CA LYS A 13 0.63 8.83 -13.86
C LYS A 13 -0.70 9.03 -13.14
N ILE A 14 -0.70 9.03 -11.81
CA ILE A 14 -1.91 9.18 -11.01
C ILE A 14 -2.54 10.56 -11.21
N ILE A 15 -1.77 11.64 -11.19
CA ILE A 15 -2.30 12.99 -11.41
C ILE A 15 -2.87 13.17 -12.83
N ASN A 16 -2.23 12.58 -13.85
CA ASN A 16 -2.75 12.63 -15.21
C ASN A 16 -4.09 11.88 -15.29
N ALA A 17 -4.17 10.70 -14.69
CA ALA A 17 -5.42 9.96 -14.59
C ALA A 17 -6.50 10.76 -13.84
N HIS A 18 -6.16 11.44 -12.75
CA HIS A 18 -7.11 12.27 -12.03
C HIS A 18 -7.68 13.41 -12.88
N LYS A 19 -6.84 14.08 -13.68
CA LYS A 19 -7.26 15.17 -14.57
C LYS A 19 -8.10 14.70 -15.77
N THR A 20 -7.97 13.44 -16.18
CA THR A 20 -8.67 12.91 -17.36
C THR A 20 -9.74 11.88 -17.02
N ASN A 21 -10.22 11.83 -15.77
CA ASN A 21 -11.15 10.81 -15.28
C ASN A 21 -10.70 9.36 -15.59
N GLY A 22 -9.38 9.16 -15.61
CA GLY A 22 -8.71 7.87 -15.75
C GLY A 22 -8.53 7.18 -14.40
N PHE A 23 -7.84 6.05 -14.44
CA PHE A 23 -7.52 5.25 -13.26
C PHE A 23 -6.10 4.71 -13.36
N GLU A 24 -5.43 4.60 -12.23
CA GLU A 24 -4.14 3.93 -12.11
C GLU A 24 -4.10 2.99 -10.92
N SER A 25 -3.59 1.78 -11.14
CA SER A 25 -3.39 0.78 -10.10
C SER A 25 -1.93 0.33 -10.08
N ALA A 26 -1.32 0.35 -8.90
CA ALA A 26 0.06 -0.05 -8.69
C ALA A 26 0.20 -1.00 -7.49
N ILE A 27 1.06 -2.01 -7.65
CA ILE A 27 1.53 -2.87 -6.55
C ILE A 27 3.01 -2.59 -6.34
N ILE A 28 3.35 -2.10 -5.16
CA ILE A 28 4.72 -1.85 -4.70
C ILE A 28 5.17 -3.03 -3.84
N PHE A 29 6.29 -3.66 -4.20
CA PHE A 29 6.76 -4.85 -3.51
C PHE A 29 8.27 -4.91 -3.33
N GLY A 30 8.72 -5.83 -2.48
CA GLY A 30 10.12 -6.00 -2.08
C GLY A 30 10.23 -6.37 -0.61
N LYS A 31 11.44 -6.75 -0.17
CA LYS A 31 11.71 -7.19 1.21
C LYS A 31 11.13 -6.22 2.25
N GLN A 32 10.80 -6.72 3.45
CA GLN A 32 10.38 -5.86 4.56
C GLN A 32 11.48 -4.82 4.89
N GLY A 33 11.07 -3.62 5.30
CA GLY A 33 12.00 -2.53 5.64
C GLY A 33 12.78 -1.91 4.46
N THR A 34 12.40 -2.15 3.20
CA THR A 34 13.09 -1.55 2.02
C THR A 34 12.61 -0.13 1.67
N GLY A 35 11.54 0.35 2.30
CA GLY A 35 10.98 1.68 2.02
C GLY A 35 9.78 1.70 1.07
N LYS A 36 9.00 0.61 0.99
CA LYS A 36 7.78 0.52 0.17
C LYS A 36 6.75 1.58 0.54
N THR A 37 6.36 1.62 1.81
CA THR A 37 5.40 2.60 2.34
C THR A 37 5.92 4.02 2.21
N THR A 38 7.21 4.25 2.46
CA THR A 38 7.85 5.55 2.22
C THR A 38 7.72 6.02 0.78
N TYR A 39 7.90 5.12 -0.20
CA TYR A 39 7.70 5.45 -1.61
C TYR A 39 6.22 5.75 -1.91
N ALA A 40 5.29 4.93 -1.41
CA ALA A 40 3.85 5.15 -1.58
C ALA A 40 3.40 6.52 -1.03
N LEU A 41 3.81 6.87 0.19
CA LEU A 41 3.51 8.15 0.82
C LEU A 41 4.13 9.33 0.05
N LYS A 42 5.35 9.19 -0.47
CA LYS A 42 5.98 10.23 -1.32
C LYS A 42 5.21 10.45 -2.61
N VAL A 43 4.73 9.37 -3.24
CA VAL A 43 3.87 9.45 -4.43
C VAL A 43 2.56 10.18 -4.10
N ALA A 44 1.89 9.83 -3.00
CA ALA A 44 0.65 10.52 -2.60
C ALA A 44 0.89 12.00 -2.30
N LYS A 45 1.95 12.32 -1.54
CA LYS A 45 2.32 13.70 -1.24
C LYS A 45 2.57 14.51 -2.52
N GLU A 46 3.29 13.94 -3.49
CA GLU A 46 3.47 14.58 -4.78
C GLU A 46 2.14 14.84 -5.50
N VAL A 47 1.24 13.86 -5.54
CA VAL A 47 -0.09 14.02 -6.15
C VAL A 47 -0.81 15.20 -5.53
N TYR A 48 -0.86 15.30 -4.20
CA TYR A 48 -1.52 16.42 -3.51
C TYR A 48 -0.81 17.76 -3.74
N GLN A 49 0.52 17.81 -3.75
CA GLN A 49 1.23 19.04 -4.11
C GLN A 49 0.89 19.53 -5.52
N ARG A 50 0.76 18.60 -6.46
CA ARG A 50 0.40 18.92 -7.85
C ARG A 50 -1.07 19.27 -8.04
N LEU A 51 -1.90 19.05 -7.02
CA LEU A 51 -3.25 19.59 -6.90
C LEU A 51 -3.28 20.97 -6.24
N GLY A 52 -2.12 21.53 -5.87
CA GLY A 52 -1.99 22.87 -5.32
C GLY A 52 -1.95 22.94 -3.80
N HIS A 53 -1.78 21.81 -3.10
CA HIS A 53 -1.62 21.82 -1.66
C HIS A 53 -0.17 22.14 -1.25
N GLU A 54 -0.03 22.95 -0.20
CA GLU A 54 1.27 23.24 0.42
C GLU A 54 1.96 21.97 0.94
N PRO A 55 3.31 21.93 1.06
CA PRO A 55 4.06 20.73 1.38
C PRO A 55 3.58 19.96 2.61
N ASP A 56 3.31 20.63 3.73
CA ASP A 56 2.85 19.99 4.97
C ASP A 56 1.43 19.48 4.84
N LYS A 57 0.53 20.26 4.22
CA LYS A 57 -0.84 19.82 3.96
C LYS A 57 -0.88 18.61 3.03
N ALA A 58 0.02 18.55 2.05
CA ALA A 58 0.14 17.41 1.16
C ALA A 58 0.61 16.14 1.88
N TRP A 59 1.42 16.27 2.94
CA TRP A 59 1.78 15.13 3.80
C TRP A 59 0.63 14.65 4.66
N GLU A 60 -0.14 15.56 5.27
CA GLU A 60 -1.36 15.20 6.01
C GLU A 60 -2.33 14.42 5.10
N LEU A 61 -2.60 14.94 3.90
CA LEU A 61 -3.48 14.29 2.93
C LEU A 61 -2.92 12.94 2.45
N ALA A 62 -1.59 12.80 2.35
CA ALA A 62 -0.95 11.53 2.01
C ALA A 62 -1.16 10.48 3.12
N LEU A 63 -1.07 10.88 4.39
CA LEU A 63 -1.37 10.02 5.55
C LEU A 63 -2.86 9.68 5.62
N ASP A 64 -3.74 10.63 5.35
CA ASP A 64 -5.20 10.41 5.30
C ASP A 64 -5.64 9.51 4.13
N SER A 65 -4.76 9.34 3.14
CA SER A 65 -4.95 8.40 2.03
C SER A 65 -4.36 7.03 2.30
N LEU A 66 -3.72 6.80 3.45
CA LEU A 66 -3.10 5.54 3.86
C LEU A 66 -4.07 4.73 4.73
N PHE A 67 -4.34 3.50 4.33
CA PHE A 67 -5.26 2.60 5.02
C PHE A 67 -4.61 1.23 5.24
N PHE A 68 -4.80 0.69 6.45
CA PHE A 68 -4.42 -0.69 6.80
C PHE A 68 -5.60 -1.66 6.64
N GLU A 69 -6.84 -1.16 6.75
CA GLU A 69 -8.06 -1.95 6.60
C GLU A 69 -8.98 -1.37 5.51
N LEU A 70 -9.72 -2.24 4.83
CA LEU A 70 -10.65 -1.83 3.78
C LEU A 70 -11.82 -0.99 4.31
N LYS A 71 -12.31 -1.29 5.51
CA LYS A 71 -13.47 -0.59 6.10
C LYS A 71 -13.26 0.92 6.17
N ASP A 72 -12.04 1.35 6.48
CA ASP A 72 -11.69 2.76 6.62
C ASP A 72 -11.66 3.46 5.26
N ALA A 73 -11.06 2.80 4.26
CA ALA A 73 -11.06 3.28 2.88
C ALA A 73 -12.50 3.37 2.32
N LEU A 74 -13.36 2.38 2.62
CA LEU A 74 -14.76 2.37 2.18
C LEU A 74 -15.56 3.55 2.74
N ARG A 75 -15.29 3.97 3.98
CA ARG A 75 -15.94 5.15 4.58
C ARG A 75 -15.64 6.40 3.76
N ILE A 76 -14.37 6.63 3.40
CA ILE A 76 -13.95 7.78 2.60
C ILE A 76 -14.50 7.69 1.16
N MET A 77 -14.46 6.51 0.55
CA MET A 77 -15.04 6.26 -0.77
C MET A 77 -16.52 6.64 -0.84
N LYS A 78 -17.32 6.30 0.19
CA LYS A 78 -18.73 6.67 0.27
C LYS A 78 -18.92 8.18 0.36
N ILE A 79 -18.17 8.86 1.22
CA ILE A 79 -18.25 10.31 1.39
C ILE A 79 -17.95 11.02 0.07
N PHE A 80 -16.86 10.65 -0.61
CA PHE A 80 -16.51 11.27 -1.89
C PHE A 80 -17.56 11.02 -2.97
N ARG A 81 -18.08 9.79 -3.06
CA ARG A 81 -19.13 9.47 -4.04
C ARG A 81 -20.42 10.25 -3.79
N GLN A 82 -20.82 10.43 -2.53
CA GLN A 82 -22.00 11.22 -2.15
C GLN A 82 -21.88 12.71 -2.48
N ASN A 83 -20.65 13.22 -2.59
CA ASN A 83 -20.37 14.61 -2.94
C ASN A 83 -19.96 14.79 -4.41
N ASP A 84 -20.13 13.77 -5.25
CA ASP A 84 -19.68 13.76 -6.66
C ASP A 84 -18.22 14.18 -6.85
N ARG A 85 -17.36 13.76 -5.92
CA ARG A 85 -15.92 13.98 -5.96
C ARG A 85 -15.17 12.68 -6.21
N THR A 86 -13.99 12.79 -6.82
CA THR A 86 -13.06 11.68 -7.02
C THR A 86 -11.89 11.81 -6.06
N ILE A 87 -11.55 10.71 -5.39
CA ILE A 87 -10.37 10.62 -4.52
C ILE A 87 -9.12 10.57 -5.41
N PRO A 88 -8.13 11.47 -5.25
CA PRO A 88 -6.94 11.45 -6.08
C PRO A 88 -6.16 10.13 -5.95
N ILE A 89 -6.00 9.65 -4.71
CA ILE A 89 -5.19 8.47 -4.42
C ILE A 89 -5.63 7.77 -3.13
N ILE A 90 -5.54 6.45 -3.10
CA ILE A 90 -5.64 5.60 -1.91
C ILE A 90 -4.44 4.66 -1.87
N ILE A 91 -3.87 4.47 -0.69
CA ILE A 91 -2.80 3.51 -0.41
C ILE A 91 -3.35 2.47 0.57
N PHE A 92 -3.33 1.21 0.17
CA PHE A 92 -3.50 0.07 1.06
C PHE A 92 -2.11 -0.43 1.45
N ASP A 93 -1.70 -0.15 2.69
CA ASP A 93 -0.39 -0.57 3.19
C ASP A 93 -0.44 -2.01 3.72
N ASP A 94 0.66 -2.76 3.52
CA ASP A 94 0.78 -4.17 3.85
C ASP A 94 -0.46 -4.99 3.42
N ALA A 95 -0.97 -4.67 2.22
CA ALA A 95 -2.20 -5.17 1.66
C ALA A 95 -2.24 -6.70 1.49
N GLY A 96 -1.11 -7.40 1.57
CA GLY A 96 -1.06 -8.86 1.59
C GLY A 96 -1.74 -9.48 2.82
N ILE A 97 -1.88 -8.73 3.92
CA ILE A 97 -2.58 -9.17 5.14
C ILE A 97 -4.09 -9.17 4.88
N TRP A 98 -4.65 -8.04 4.45
CA TRP A 98 -6.08 -7.92 4.22
C TRP A 98 -6.55 -8.55 2.90
N LEU A 99 -5.83 -8.31 1.80
CA LEU A 99 -6.17 -8.85 0.47
C LEU A 99 -5.52 -10.22 0.23
N GLN A 100 -5.39 -11.02 1.27
CA GLN A 100 -4.62 -12.26 1.22
C GLN A 100 -5.17 -13.22 0.16
N LYS A 101 -4.28 -13.81 -0.65
CA LYS A 101 -4.66 -14.70 -1.74
C LYS A 101 -5.48 -15.92 -1.32
N TYR A 102 -5.34 -16.38 -0.08
CA TYR A 102 -6.05 -17.57 0.40
C TYR A 102 -7.45 -17.24 0.93
N LEU A 103 -7.76 -15.96 1.18
CA LEU A 103 -9.06 -15.53 1.71
C LEU A 103 -10.00 -15.01 0.60
N TRP A 104 -9.66 -15.27 -0.66
CA TRP A 104 -10.40 -14.75 -1.82
C TRP A 104 -11.87 -15.15 -1.86
N TYR A 105 -12.22 -16.27 -1.23
CA TYR A 105 -13.57 -16.83 -1.19
C TYR A 105 -14.45 -16.22 -0.09
N LYS A 106 -13.86 -15.47 0.86
CA LYS A 106 -14.64 -14.82 1.92
C LYS A 106 -15.58 -13.77 1.34
N GLU A 107 -16.76 -13.62 1.94
CA GLU A 107 -17.84 -12.80 1.37
C GLU A 107 -17.44 -11.32 1.23
N GLU A 108 -16.74 -10.78 2.22
CA GLU A 108 -16.21 -9.42 2.22
C GLU A 108 -15.22 -9.18 1.09
N MET A 109 -14.41 -10.19 0.74
CA MET A 109 -13.46 -10.13 -0.36
C MET A 109 -14.16 -10.15 -1.71
N ILE A 110 -15.16 -11.01 -1.87
CA ILE A 110 -16.00 -11.05 -3.08
C ILE A 110 -16.70 -9.71 -3.29
N LYS A 111 -17.27 -9.13 -2.23
CA LYS A 111 -17.92 -7.80 -2.26
C LYS A 111 -16.90 -6.71 -2.61
N PHE A 112 -15.70 -6.74 -2.02
CA PHE A 112 -14.64 -5.82 -2.38
C PHE A 112 -14.26 -5.90 -3.85
N TYR A 113 -14.12 -7.09 -4.43
CA TYR A 113 -13.79 -7.25 -5.84
C TYR A 113 -14.81 -6.62 -6.79
N ARG A 114 -16.10 -6.67 -6.42
CA ARG A 114 -17.18 -5.98 -7.14
C ARG A 114 -17.04 -4.47 -7.05
N ILE A 115 -16.68 -3.94 -5.88
CA ILE A 115 -16.37 -2.50 -5.73
C ILE A 115 -15.12 -2.13 -6.54
N TYR A 116 -14.09 -2.97 -6.50
CA TYR A 116 -12.84 -2.77 -7.21
C TYR A 116 -13.02 -2.77 -8.74
N ASN A 117 -14.03 -3.44 -9.30
CA ASN A 117 -14.41 -3.31 -10.71
C ASN A 117 -14.83 -1.89 -11.10
N ILE A 118 -15.51 -1.18 -10.20
CA ILE A 118 -16.09 0.14 -10.47
C ILE A 118 -15.31 1.27 -9.80
N ILE A 119 -14.19 0.95 -9.15
CA ILE A 119 -13.42 1.88 -8.31
C ILE A 119 -12.91 3.10 -9.07
N ARG A 120 -12.72 3.00 -10.40
CA ARG A 120 -12.31 4.13 -11.24
C ARG A 120 -13.25 5.33 -11.17
N ASN A 121 -14.51 5.10 -10.83
CA ASN A 121 -15.51 6.17 -10.70
C ASN A 121 -15.40 6.90 -9.35
N ILE A 122 -14.60 6.36 -8.42
CA ILE A 122 -14.47 6.84 -7.03
C ILE A 122 -13.05 7.33 -6.76
N VAL A 123 -12.05 6.66 -7.32
CA VAL A 123 -10.63 6.89 -7.05
C VAL A 123 -9.85 6.92 -8.36
N SER A 124 -8.90 7.85 -8.49
CA SER A 124 -8.02 7.96 -9.67
C SER A 124 -6.74 7.13 -9.55
N GLY A 125 -6.24 6.89 -8.34
CA GLY A 125 -5.04 6.10 -8.09
C GLY A 125 -5.20 5.14 -6.90
N VAL A 126 -4.86 3.87 -7.07
CA VAL A 126 -4.78 2.90 -5.97
C VAL A 126 -3.40 2.29 -5.92
N ILE A 127 -2.78 2.34 -4.75
CA ILE A 127 -1.49 1.74 -4.45
C ILE A 127 -1.69 0.63 -3.43
N PHE A 128 -1.10 -0.53 -3.69
CA PHE A 128 -0.98 -1.62 -2.72
C PHE A 128 0.49 -1.80 -2.38
N THR A 129 0.85 -1.82 -1.10
CA THR A 129 2.19 -2.27 -0.69
C THR A 129 2.13 -3.71 -0.18
N THR A 130 3.15 -4.52 -0.46
CA THR A 130 3.20 -5.91 0.00
C THR A 130 4.64 -6.42 -0.01
N PRO A 131 5.06 -7.37 0.86
CA PRO A 131 6.35 -8.05 0.70
C PRO A 131 6.48 -8.74 -0.66
N SER A 132 5.44 -9.47 -1.08
CA SER A 132 5.37 -10.15 -2.38
C SER A 132 4.04 -9.85 -3.08
N PRO A 133 4.05 -9.59 -4.40
CA PRO A 133 2.80 -9.45 -5.15
C PRO A 133 1.91 -10.68 -4.98
N ASN A 134 2.51 -11.88 -4.86
CA ASN A 134 1.78 -13.13 -4.73
C ASN A 134 0.99 -13.26 -3.41
N ASP A 135 1.20 -12.39 -2.44
CA ASP A 135 0.44 -12.40 -1.19
C ASP A 135 -0.97 -11.82 -1.40
N ILE A 136 -1.13 -10.92 -2.39
CA ILE A 136 -2.40 -10.29 -2.75
C ILE A 136 -3.23 -11.24 -3.62
N ALA A 137 -4.55 -11.24 -3.47
CA ALA A 137 -5.45 -12.04 -4.29
C ALA A 137 -5.30 -11.81 -5.79
N PHE A 138 -5.34 -12.91 -6.55
CA PHE A 138 -5.09 -12.92 -8.00
C PHE A 138 -5.91 -11.88 -8.76
N TYR A 139 -7.18 -11.73 -8.39
CA TYR A 139 -8.10 -10.77 -8.98
C TYR A 139 -7.61 -9.31 -8.93
N VAL A 140 -7.01 -8.91 -7.82
CA VAL A 140 -6.44 -7.56 -7.66
C VAL A 140 -5.12 -7.47 -8.43
N ARG A 141 -4.30 -8.52 -8.41
CA ARG A 141 -3.00 -8.57 -9.12
C ARG A 141 -3.12 -8.38 -10.62
N GLU A 142 -4.10 -9.02 -11.26
CA GLU A 142 -4.29 -8.90 -12.72
C GLU A 142 -4.64 -7.47 -13.15
N LYS A 143 -5.27 -6.72 -12.26
CA LYS A 143 -5.64 -5.31 -12.43
C LYS A 143 -4.56 -4.34 -11.94
N GLY A 144 -3.52 -4.83 -11.28
CA GLY A 144 -2.32 -4.08 -10.93
C GLY A 144 -1.52 -3.78 -12.20
N TRP A 145 -1.89 -2.72 -12.91
CA TRP A 145 -1.29 -2.36 -14.20
C TRP A 145 0.19 -1.96 -14.09
N LYS A 146 0.63 -1.59 -12.89
CA LYS A 146 2.01 -1.21 -12.58
C LYS A 146 2.55 -2.10 -11.45
N LEU A 147 3.65 -2.81 -11.71
CA LEU A 147 4.41 -3.54 -10.71
C LEU A 147 5.68 -2.76 -10.40
N ILE A 148 5.90 -2.43 -9.13
CA ILE A 148 7.00 -1.56 -8.70
C ILE A 148 7.83 -2.29 -7.67
N MET A 149 9.04 -2.65 -8.04
CA MET A 149 9.97 -3.36 -7.16
C MET A 149 10.89 -2.36 -6.46
N ILE A 150 10.88 -2.36 -5.13
CA ILE A 150 11.75 -1.52 -4.32
C ILE A 150 13.04 -2.27 -3.98
N THR A 151 14.17 -1.67 -4.36
CA THR A 151 15.51 -2.15 -4.03
C THR A 151 16.32 -1.06 -3.34
N ARG A 152 16.97 -1.36 -2.20
CA ARG A 152 17.90 -0.41 -1.55
C ARG A 152 19.04 -0.06 -2.52
N ASN A 153 19.46 1.20 -2.51
CA ASN A 153 20.47 1.74 -3.41
C ASN A 153 21.50 2.61 -2.66
N GLY A 154 22.09 2.05 -1.61
CA GLY A 154 23.10 2.72 -0.79
C GLY A 154 22.53 3.84 0.09
N ARG A 155 23.36 4.86 0.34
CA ARG A 155 23.07 6.00 1.22
C ARG A 155 23.46 7.32 0.54
N GLN A 156 22.88 8.42 1.00
CA GLN A 156 23.38 9.78 0.74
C GLN A 156 24.65 10.03 1.58
N PRO A 157 25.45 11.07 1.24
CA PRO A 157 26.63 11.45 2.04
C PRO A 157 26.31 11.76 3.50
N ASP A 158 25.10 12.25 3.79
CA ASP A 158 24.59 12.51 5.15
C ASP A 158 24.13 11.24 5.90
N GLY A 159 24.32 10.06 5.30
CA GLY A 159 23.89 8.77 5.86
C GLY A 159 22.44 8.38 5.53
N THR A 160 21.64 9.25 4.94
CA THR A 160 20.22 8.98 4.64
C THR A 160 20.11 7.80 3.65
N PRO A 161 19.37 6.71 3.98
CA PRO A 161 19.21 5.58 3.07
C PRO A 161 18.53 5.95 1.76
N LYS A 162 18.97 5.34 0.66
CA LYS A 162 18.37 5.47 -0.67
C LYS A 162 17.74 4.16 -1.12
N ALA A 163 16.73 4.28 -1.95
CA ALA A 163 16.13 3.16 -2.66
C ALA A 163 15.77 3.57 -4.08
N VAL A 164 15.62 2.54 -4.92
CA VAL A 164 15.18 2.66 -6.31
C VAL A 164 13.88 1.88 -6.44
N ALA A 165 12.88 2.52 -7.00
CA ALA A 165 11.65 1.90 -7.42
C ALA A 165 11.76 1.51 -8.91
N LYS A 166 12.00 0.23 -9.19
CA LYS A 166 12.03 -0.28 -10.57
C LYS A 166 10.60 -0.54 -11.03
N ILE A 167 10.18 0.13 -12.10
CA ILE A 167 8.78 0.15 -12.52
C ILE A 167 8.61 -0.68 -13.78
N ALA A 168 7.72 -1.67 -13.71
CA ALA A 168 7.23 -2.44 -14.84
C ALA A 168 5.73 -2.17 -15.05
N VAL A 169 5.29 -2.16 -16.30
CA VAL A 169 3.87 -2.03 -16.64
C VAL A 169 3.38 -3.27 -17.36
N ASN A 170 2.14 -3.66 -17.07
CA ASN A 170 1.47 -4.74 -17.78
C ASN A 170 1.06 -4.24 -19.17
N LYS A 171 1.45 -4.97 -20.22
CA LYS A 171 1.02 -4.72 -21.60
C LYS A 171 0.20 -5.91 -22.08
N ILE A 172 -1.09 -5.68 -22.28
CA ILE A 172 -1.98 -6.64 -22.94
C ILE A 172 -1.61 -6.67 -24.42
N THR A 173 -1.36 -7.85 -24.95
CA THR A 173 -1.01 -8.08 -26.36
C THR A 173 -1.81 -9.24 -26.90
N ILE A 174 -2.17 -9.20 -28.18
CA ILE A 174 -2.83 -10.31 -28.86
C ILE A 174 -1.77 -11.00 -29.72
N ILE A 175 -1.44 -12.24 -29.39
CA ILE A 175 -0.47 -13.05 -30.12
C ILE A 175 -1.19 -14.31 -30.61
N LYS A 176 -1.28 -14.49 -31.93
CA LYS A 176 -1.98 -15.63 -32.56
C LYS A 176 -3.42 -15.82 -32.03
N GLY A 177 -4.18 -14.72 -31.93
CA GLY A 177 -5.56 -14.73 -31.41
C GLY A 177 -5.71 -14.93 -29.90
N LYS A 178 -4.61 -15.12 -29.15
CA LYS A 178 -4.65 -15.27 -27.68
C LYS A 178 -4.25 -13.97 -26.99
N ILE A 179 -5.07 -13.54 -26.04
CA ILE A 179 -4.74 -12.44 -25.13
C ILE A 179 -3.59 -12.89 -24.23
N THR A 180 -2.49 -12.16 -24.27
CA THR A 180 -1.28 -12.43 -23.48
C THR A 180 -0.90 -11.17 -22.71
N ASN A 181 -0.70 -11.31 -21.41
CA ASN A 181 -0.18 -10.26 -20.55
C ASN A 181 1.34 -10.37 -20.45
N LYS A 182 2.06 -9.31 -20.84
CA LYS A 182 3.52 -9.25 -20.70
C LYS A 182 3.91 -8.04 -19.86
N MET A 183 4.68 -8.29 -18.81
CA MET A 183 5.32 -7.22 -18.04
C MET A 183 6.52 -6.66 -18.82
N LYS A 184 6.60 -5.33 -18.91
CA LYS A 184 7.76 -4.64 -19.49
C LYS A 184 8.29 -3.61 -18.51
N TRP A 185 9.59 -3.67 -18.22
CA TRP A 185 10.30 -2.60 -17.51
C TRP A 185 10.14 -1.29 -18.28
N ARG A 186 9.83 -0.21 -17.56
CA ARG A 186 9.59 1.11 -18.14
C ARG A 186 10.56 2.14 -17.68
N THR A 187 10.77 2.27 -16.38
CA THR A 187 11.60 3.32 -15.80
C THR A 187 12.00 2.94 -14.38
N VAL A 188 12.76 3.84 -13.75
CA VAL A 188 13.09 3.81 -12.33
C VAL A 188 12.74 5.15 -11.70
N ASP A 189 12.34 5.14 -10.44
CA ASP A 189 12.27 6.33 -9.59
C ASP A 189 13.32 6.21 -8.47
N ASP A 190 14.22 7.18 -8.38
CA ASP A 190 15.20 7.30 -7.29
C ASP A 190 14.60 8.10 -6.13
N TYR A 191 14.71 7.59 -4.90
CA TYR A 191 14.20 8.30 -3.73
C TYR A 191 14.99 7.98 -2.46
N THR A 192 14.89 8.87 -1.47
CA THR A 192 15.39 8.61 -0.12
C THR A 192 14.36 7.85 0.71
N VAL A 193 14.81 6.91 1.53
CA VAL A 193 13.96 6.22 2.51
C VAL A 193 13.93 7.04 3.80
N LYS A 194 13.48 8.29 3.68
CA LYS A 194 13.30 9.25 4.78
C LYS A 194 12.02 10.03 4.57
N LEU A 195 11.22 10.10 5.63
CA LEU A 195 10.04 10.94 5.78
C LEU A 195 10.38 12.08 6.77
N PRO A 196 9.62 13.19 6.78
CA PRO A 196 9.66 14.12 7.90
C PRO A 196 9.34 13.39 9.21
N ASP A 197 9.97 13.81 10.31
CA ASP A 197 9.90 13.09 11.59
C ASP A 197 8.45 12.96 12.10
N TRP A 198 7.66 14.03 11.97
CA TRP A 198 6.25 14.02 12.37
C TRP A 198 5.40 13.06 11.51
N VAL A 199 5.66 12.98 10.19
CA VAL A 199 4.98 12.06 9.28
C VAL A 199 5.33 10.62 9.63
N TYR A 200 6.62 10.37 9.90
CA TYR A 200 7.10 9.05 10.28
C TYR A 200 6.47 8.60 11.61
N LYS A 201 6.46 9.48 12.62
CA LYS A 201 5.86 9.22 13.92
C LYS A 201 4.37 8.86 13.80
N GLU A 202 3.61 9.69 13.09
CA GLU A 202 2.17 9.46 12.85
C GLU A 202 1.92 8.12 12.13
N TYR A 203 2.70 7.83 11.08
CA TYR A 203 2.61 6.56 10.37
C TYR A 203 2.88 5.35 11.28
N VAL A 204 3.95 5.41 12.09
CA VAL A 204 4.31 4.32 13.01
C VAL A 204 3.21 4.10 14.06
N GLU A 205 2.62 5.16 14.58
CA GLU A 205 1.53 5.06 15.55
C GLU A 205 0.30 4.38 14.94
N ARG A 206 -0.13 4.82 13.74
CA ARG A 206 -1.27 4.18 13.03
C ARG A 206 -1.01 2.72 12.72
N ARG A 207 0.22 2.39 12.33
CA ARG A 207 0.65 1.02 12.05
C ARG A 207 0.63 0.15 13.31
N LYS A 208 1.11 0.69 14.43
CA LYS A 208 1.16 0.00 15.72
C LYS A 208 -0.24 -0.40 16.18
N VAL A 209 -1.22 0.51 16.12
CA VAL A 209 -2.62 0.22 16.48
C VAL A 209 -3.17 -0.95 15.64
N TYR A 210 -2.85 -0.98 14.35
CA TYR A 210 -3.26 -2.07 13.48
C TYR A 210 -2.55 -3.40 13.80
N GLU A 211 -1.26 -3.36 14.09
CA GLU A 211 -0.48 -4.54 14.50
C GLU A 211 -0.99 -5.11 15.83
N GLU A 212 -1.30 -4.26 16.81
CA GLU A 212 -1.90 -4.66 18.10
C GLU A 212 -3.26 -5.34 17.90
N LYS A 213 -4.13 -4.77 17.04
CA LYS A 213 -5.42 -5.39 16.69
C LYS A 213 -5.26 -6.78 16.08
N LEU A 214 -4.27 -7.01 15.22
CA LEU A 214 -4.02 -8.34 14.63
C LEU A 214 -3.51 -9.35 15.67
N LEU A 215 -2.75 -8.89 16.67
CA LEU A 215 -2.29 -9.74 17.76
C LEU A 215 -3.46 -10.14 18.66
N GLU A 216 -4.33 -9.19 19.01
CA GLU A 216 -5.56 -9.45 19.77
C GLU A 216 -6.48 -10.45 19.04
N GLU A 217 -6.70 -10.28 17.73
CA GLU A 217 -7.49 -11.21 16.92
C GLU A 217 -6.89 -12.64 16.91
N LEU A 218 -5.56 -12.76 16.94
CA LEU A 218 -4.89 -14.07 17.03
C LEU A 218 -5.05 -14.69 18.41
N ASP A 219 -4.86 -13.91 19.48
CA ASP A 219 -5.02 -14.36 20.86
C ASP A 219 -6.44 -14.87 21.12
N GLU A 220 -7.46 -14.17 20.62
CA GLU A 220 -8.87 -14.60 20.74
C GLU A 220 -9.12 -15.97 20.07
N VAL A 221 -8.54 -16.20 18.88
CA VAL A 221 -8.65 -17.48 18.17
C VAL A 221 -7.97 -18.59 18.96
N LEU A 222 -6.74 -18.36 19.43
CA LEU A 222 -5.96 -19.33 20.20
C LEU A 222 -6.64 -19.65 21.55
N ASP A 223 -7.23 -18.68 22.22
CA ASP A 223 -7.98 -18.87 23.47
C ASP A 223 -9.31 -19.60 23.24
N SER A 224 -9.96 -19.38 22.09
CA SER A 224 -11.18 -20.11 21.73
C SER A 224 -10.90 -21.59 21.45
N ASP A 225 -9.77 -21.89 20.81
CA ASP A 225 -9.31 -23.26 20.54
C ASP A 225 -8.88 -23.97 21.83
N ASN A 226 -8.21 -23.26 22.75
CA ASN A 226 -7.82 -23.77 24.07
C ASN A 226 -9.01 -24.00 25.03
N LYS A 227 -10.19 -23.41 24.78
CA LYS A 227 -11.41 -23.72 25.55
C LYS A 227 -12.12 -24.98 25.05
N THR A 228 -11.79 -25.46 23.85
CA THR A 228 -12.31 -26.71 23.28
C THR A 228 -11.45 -27.95 23.56
N GLU A 229 -10.22 -27.77 24.04
CA GLU A 229 -9.38 -28.85 24.59
C GLU A 229 -9.16 -28.66 26.10
N ASN A 230 -9.16 -29.75 26.87
CA ASN A 230 -9.28 -29.77 28.33
C ASN A 230 -8.35 -28.82 29.14
N PRO A 231 -8.77 -28.39 30.34
CA PRO A 231 -8.08 -27.42 31.19
C PRO A 231 -6.90 -28.05 31.93
N SER A 232 -5.69 -28.00 31.38
CA SER A 232 -4.46 -28.24 32.18
C SER A 232 -3.18 -27.91 31.41
N ASN A 233 -2.67 -26.67 31.51
CA ASN A 233 -1.24 -26.40 31.83
C ASN A 233 -0.93 -24.89 31.96
N PRO A 234 -0.81 -24.33 33.18
CA PRO A 234 -0.30 -22.98 33.37
C PRO A 234 1.21 -23.03 33.66
N SER A 235 2.09 -22.89 32.65
CA SER A 235 3.55 -22.76 32.93
C SER A 235 4.42 -22.06 31.89
N LEU A 236 3.91 -21.06 31.15
CA LEU A 236 4.74 -20.32 30.17
C LEU A 236 4.94 -18.83 30.43
N LEU A 237 4.32 -18.23 31.46
CA LEU A 237 4.42 -16.79 31.72
C LEU A 237 5.65 -16.34 32.55
N THR A 238 6.51 -17.24 33.02
CA THR A 238 7.61 -16.90 33.94
C THR A 238 9.02 -16.82 33.33
N LYS A 239 9.19 -16.80 31.99
CA LYS A 239 10.53 -16.83 31.37
C LYS A 239 10.90 -15.65 30.46
N ILE A 240 10.12 -14.58 30.41
CA ILE A 240 10.41 -13.45 29.50
C ILE A 240 11.20 -12.32 30.20
N ASP A 241 11.16 -12.24 31.53
CA ASP A 241 11.88 -11.18 32.27
C ASP A 241 13.42 -11.32 32.26
N ASP A 242 13.96 -12.48 31.86
CA ASP A 242 15.41 -12.72 31.78
C ASP A 242 16.05 -12.35 30.42
N VAL A 243 15.25 -11.97 29.41
CA VAL A 243 15.77 -11.64 28.06
C VAL A 243 15.95 -10.13 27.84
N THR A 244 15.61 -9.29 28.83
CA THR A 244 15.71 -7.82 28.71
C THR A 244 16.49 -7.16 29.86
N ARG A 245 17.64 -7.73 30.23
CA ARG A 245 18.71 -7.01 30.93
C ARG A 245 19.97 -6.91 30.08
#